data_AF-A0A137NXU6-F1
#
_entry.id   AF-A0A137NXU6-F1
#
_cell.length_a   1.000
_cell.length_b   1.000
_cell.length_c   1.000
_cell.angle_alpha   90.00
_cell.angle_beta   90.00
_cell.angle_gamma   90.00
#
_symmetry.space_group_name_H-M   'P 1'
#
loop_
_entity.id
_entity.type
_entity.pdbx_description
1 polymer ?
#
loop_
_entity_poly.entity_id
_entity_poly.type
_entity_poly.pdbx_seq_one_letter_code
_entity_poly.pdbx_strand_id
1 'polypeptide(L)'
;IHSLNSFYISSVGPGEYSRLFQFADSFTNLIKMSIKTMYYDIEFITTLLEKLSKLKVLSLKTEKFSKKELDFAIYSQIEALKIEFRTIRTVIYKLPHSSFNLSSISILTGKQYIDNYNSICEASKSSNNWRVKLLGKRISCYSINE
;
A
#
# COMPACT_ATOMS: atom_id res chain seq x y z
N ILE A 1 -23.01 -8.70 -17.73
CA ILE A 1 -22.49 -7.63 -16.82
C ILE A 1 -20.98 -7.60 -17.00
N HIS A 2 -20.43 -6.54 -17.60
CA HIS A 2 -18.98 -6.41 -17.77
C HIS A 2 -18.33 -6.25 -16.40
N SER A 3 -17.58 -7.24 -15.94
CA SER A 3 -16.88 -7.19 -14.65
C SER A 3 -15.72 -6.20 -14.77
N LEU A 4 -15.83 -5.05 -14.10
CA LEU A 4 -14.73 -4.11 -13.96
C LEU A 4 -13.68 -4.73 -13.01
N ASN A 5 -12.66 -5.36 -13.57
CA ASN A 5 -11.63 -6.06 -12.80
C ASN A 5 -10.47 -5.14 -12.38
N SER A 6 -10.37 -3.97 -13.01
CA SER A 6 -9.35 -2.96 -12.73
C SER A 6 -9.93 -1.57 -12.79
N PHE A 7 -9.56 -0.71 -11.83
CA PHE A 7 -10.00 0.68 -11.79
C PHE A 7 -8.85 1.62 -11.45
N TYR A 8 -8.87 2.81 -12.07
CA TYR A 8 -7.87 3.85 -11.87
C TYR A 8 -8.54 5.17 -11.49
N ILE A 9 -8.06 5.78 -10.40
CA ILE A 9 -8.50 7.09 -9.92
C ILE A 9 -7.32 8.05 -9.99
N SER A 10 -7.50 9.12 -10.75
CA SER A 10 -6.46 10.10 -11.06
C SER A 10 -6.08 10.96 -9.86
N SER A 11 -7.01 11.29 -8.98
CA SER A 11 -6.76 11.96 -7.69
C SER A 11 -8.04 11.91 -6.84
N VAL A 12 -7.91 11.73 -5.54
CA VAL A 12 -9.02 11.85 -4.59
C VAL A 12 -8.59 12.63 -3.35
N GLY A 13 -9.41 13.59 -2.94
CA GLY A 13 -9.29 14.30 -1.66
C GLY A 13 -10.31 13.83 -0.62
N PRO A 14 -10.18 14.24 0.65
CA PRO A 14 -11.12 13.87 1.72
C PRO A 14 -12.59 14.17 1.40
N GLY A 15 -12.86 15.28 0.70
CA GLY A 15 -14.22 15.65 0.28
C GLY A 15 -14.88 14.69 -0.72
N GLU A 16 -14.12 13.75 -1.29
CA GLU A 16 -14.58 12.80 -2.30
C GLU A 16 -14.60 11.35 -1.80
N TYR A 17 -14.17 11.09 -0.55
CA TYR A 17 -14.09 9.73 0.02
C TYR A 17 -15.45 9.01 0.03
N SER A 18 -16.53 9.73 0.38
CA SER A 18 -17.88 9.15 0.39
C SER A 18 -18.32 8.65 -0.99
N ARG A 19 -18.00 9.39 -2.06
CA ARG A 19 -18.30 8.97 -3.44
C ARG A 19 -17.51 7.72 -3.82
N LEU A 20 -16.27 7.63 -3.35
CA LEU A 20 -15.45 6.46 -3.61
C LEU A 20 -15.92 5.23 -2.83
N PHE A 21 -16.45 5.41 -1.62
CA PHE A 21 -17.10 4.32 -0.90
C PHE A 21 -18.36 3.82 -1.62
N GLN A 22 -19.19 4.73 -2.14
CA GLN A 22 -20.35 4.35 -2.96
C GLN A 22 -19.95 3.59 -4.23
N PHE A 23 -18.85 4.00 -4.86
CA PHE A 23 -18.26 3.26 -5.97
C PHE A 23 -17.80 1.86 -5.51
N ALA A 24 -17.08 1.75 -4.41
CA ALA A 24 -16.61 0.47 -3.89
C ALA A 24 -17.78 -0.50 -3.59
N ASP A 25 -18.88 0.03 -3.06
CA ASP A 25 -20.11 -0.73 -2.81
C ASP A 25 -20.75 -1.27 -4.10
N SER A 26 -20.57 -0.57 -5.23
CA SER A 26 -21.10 -0.96 -6.54
C SER A 26 -20.19 -1.96 -7.29
N PHE A 27 -18.90 -2.02 -6.94
CA PHE A 27 -17.89 -2.81 -7.64
C PHE A 27 -17.11 -3.74 -6.71
N THR A 28 -17.84 -4.51 -5.88
CA THR A 28 -17.27 -5.44 -4.89
C THR A 28 -16.38 -6.55 -5.48
N ASN A 29 -16.48 -6.81 -6.79
CA ASN A 29 -15.65 -7.79 -7.51
C ASN A 29 -14.32 -7.21 -8.04
N LEU A 30 -13.99 -5.96 -7.71
CA LEU A 30 -12.78 -5.31 -8.18
C LEU A 30 -11.52 -6.05 -7.67
N ILE A 31 -10.67 -6.50 -8.59
CA ILE A 31 -9.45 -7.27 -8.26
C ILE A 31 -8.23 -6.36 -8.15
N LYS A 32 -8.18 -5.30 -8.95
CA LYS A 32 -7.05 -4.37 -9.01
C LYS A 32 -7.52 -2.94 -8.90
N MET A 33 -6.89 -2.16 -8.04
CA MET A 33 -7.19 -0.74 -7.89
C MET A 33 -5.90 0.05 -7.91
N SER A 34 -5.91 1.15 -8.66
CA SER A 34 -4.88 2.16 -8.59
C SER A 34 -5.52 3.48 -8.21
N ILE A 35 -5.03 4.09 -7.15
CA ILE A 35 -5.57 5.33 -6.61
C ILE A 35 -4.45 6.30 -6.31
N LYS A 36 -4.67 7.56 -6.68
CA LYS A 36 -3.87 8.67 -6.20
C LYS A 36 -4.64 9.46 -5.16
N THR A 37 -4.04 9.71 -4.00
CA THR A 37 -4.60 10.54 -2.94
C THR A 37 -3.75 11.78 -2.73
N MET A 38 -4.38 12.88 -2.28
CA MET A 38 -3.62 14.07 -1.89
C MET A 38 -2.82 13.83 -0.60
N TYR A 39 -3.42 13.10 0.35
CA TYR A 39 -2.83 12.76 1.65
C TYR A 39 -2.96 11.27 1.93
N TYR A 40 -2.01 10.72 2.69
CA TYR A 40 -2.14 9.39 3.24
C TYR A 40 -3.11 9.42 4.43
N ASP A 41 -4.25 8.74 4.27
CA ASP A 41 -5.28 8.61 5.29
C ASP A 41 -5.54 7.13 5.55
N ILE A 42 -5.24 6.70 6.76
CA ILE A 42 -5.34 5.29 7.16
C ILE A 42 -6.79 4.83 7.28
N GLU A 43 -7.68 5.69 7.80
CA GLU A 43 -9.09 5.33 7.99
C GLU A 43 -9.77 5.15 6.64
N PHE A 44 -9.48 6.06 5.71
CA PHE A 44 -9.96 5.96 4.33
C PHE A 44 -9.48 4.68 3.64
N ILE A 45 -8.18 4.36 3.73
CA ILE A 45 -7.61 3.18 3.09
C ILE A 45 -8.16 1.89 3.70
N THR A 46 -8.26 1.80 5.03
CA THR A 46 -8.83 0.62 5.71
C THR A 46 -10.29 0.41 5.31
N THR A 47 -11.11 1.48 5.36
CA THR A 47 -12.54 1.40 4.95
C THR A 47 -12.68 0.98 3.49
N LEU A 48 -11.82 1.52 2.61
CA LEU A 48 -11.83 1.16 1.19
C LEU A 48 -11.48 -0.32 0.97
N LEU A 49 -10.50 -0.83 1.71
CA LEU A 49 -10.10 -2.24 1.67
C LEU A 49 -11.25 -3.13 2.15
N GLU A 50 -11.89 -2.82 3.28
CA GLU A 50 -13.03 -3.58 3.81
C GLU A 50 -14.17 -3.70 2.80
N LYS A 51 -14.48 -2.61 2.08
CA LYS A 51 -15.52 -2.59 1.02
C LYS A 51 -15.12 -3.39 -0.23
N LEU A 52 -13.83 -3.45 -0.54
CA LEU A 52 -13.29 -4.15 -1.70
C LEU A 52 -12.70 -5.51 -1.31
N SER A 53 -13.53 -6.38 -0.74
CA SER A 53 -13.10 -7.67 -0.17
C SER A 53 -12.44 -8.64 -1.16
N LYS A 54 -12.63 -8.46 -2.47
CA LYS A 54 -11.98 -9.25 -3.53
C LYS A 54 -10.71 -8.61 -4.11
N LEU A 55 -10.31 -7.45 -3.58
CA LEU A 55 -9.13 -6.75 -4.06
C LEU A 55 -7.87 -7.57 -3.78
N LYS A 56 -7.09 -7.84 -4.82
CA LYS A 56 -5.80 -8.53 -4.72
C LYS A 56 -4.62 -7.58 -4.87
N VAL A 57 -4.78 -6.50 -5.64
CA VAL A 57 -3.69 -5.58 -5.94
C VAL A 57 -4.12 -4.14 -5.70
N LEU A 58 -3.37 -3.44 -4.86
CA LEU A 58 -3.53 -2.00 -4.63
C LEU A 58 -2.28 -1.25 -5.08
N SER A 59 -2.46 -0.24 -5.91
CA SER A 59 -1.45 0.75 -6.25
C SER A 59 -1.86 2.10 -5.68
N LEU A 60 -1.23 2.52 -4.58
CA LEU A 60 -1.51 3.76 -3.87
C LEU A 60 -0.40 4.77 -4.16
N LYS A 61 -0.76 5.92 -4.73
CA LYS A 61 0.13 7.07 -4.84
C LYS A 61 -0.38 8.17 -3.93
N THR A 62 0.46 8.69 -3.05
CA THR A 62 0.09 9.84 -2.22
C THR A 62 1.05 10.99 -2.42
N GLU A 63 0.51 12.20 -2.60
CA GLU A 63 1.34 13.39 -2.80
C GLU A 63 2.04 13.84 -1.52
N LYS A 64 1.33 13.73 -0.38
CA LYS A 64 1.81 14.17 0.93
C LYS A 64 1.72 13.03 1.94
N PHE A 65 2.88 12.57 2.39
CA PHE A 65 3.00 11.60 3.48
C PHE A 65 3.64 12.27 4.70
N SER A 66 2.87 12.46 5.77
CA SER A 66 3.31 13.10 7.01
C SER A 66 3.48 12.12 8.18
N LYS A 67 3.06 10.87 8.01
CA LYS A 67 3.16 9.86 9.07
C LYS A 67 4.62 9.49 9.30
N LYS A 68 4.97 9.23 10.57
CA LYS A 68 6.29 8.74 10.95
C LYS A 68 6.43 7.24 10.72
N GLU A 69 5.30 6.54 10.74
CA GLU A 69 5.22 5.08 10.67
C GLU A 69 4.25 4.66 9.56
N LEU A 70 4.57 3.55 8.90
CA LEU A 70 3.70 2.86 7.95
C LEU A 70 3.59 1.39 8.35
N ASP A 71 2.40 1.00 8.82
CA ASP A 71 2.08 -0.38 9.15
C ASP A 71 1.46 -1.10 7.97
N PHE A 72 2.12 -2.14 7.48
CA PHE A 72 1.64 -2.91 6.33
C PHE A 72 0.58 -3.95 6.69
N ALA A 73 0.31 -4.20 7.99
CA ALA A 73 -0.72 -5.15 8.42
C ALA A 73 -2.13 -4.73 7.99
N ILE A 74 -2.38 -3.44 7.77
CA ILE A 74 -3.67 -2.94 7.24
C ILE A 74 -3.96 -3.44 5.82
N TYR A 75 -2.92 -3.87 5.08
CA TYR A 75 -3.04 -4.43 3.73
C TYR A 75 -3.04 -5.96 3.75
N SER A 76 -3.27 -6.59 4.91
CA SER A 76 -3.19 -8.05 5.09
C SER A 76 -4.09 -8.87 4.17
N GLN A 77 -5.22 -8.31 3.73
CA GLN A 77 -6.19 -9.01 2.88
C GLN A 77 -5.81 -9.04 1.39
N ILE A 78 -4.95 -8.14 0.93
CA ILE A 78 -4.54 -8.07 -0.49
C ILE A 78 -3.23 -8.85 -0.70
N GLU A 79 -2.95 -9.24 -1.94
CA GLU A 79 -1.74 -10.01 -2.28
C GLU A 79 -0.53 -9.10 -2.56
N ALA A 80 -0.77 -7.95 -3.22
CA ALA A 80 0.30 -7.06 -3.65
C ALA A 80 -0.03 -5.57 -3.43
N LEU A 81 0.91 -4.87 -2.80
CA LEU A 81 0.87 -3.42 -2.59
C LEU A 81 1.98 -2.73 -3.39
N LYS A 82 1.60 -1.70 -4.14
CA LYS A 82 2.54 -0.70 -4.67
C LYS A 82 2.22 0.63 -4.01
N ILE A 83 3.16 1.21 -3.28
CA ILE A 83 2.99 2.51 -2.65
C ILE A 83 4.05 3.50 -3.15
N GLU A 84 3.61 4.66 -3.61
CA GLU A 84 4.47 5.77 -3.99
C GLU A 84 4.11 6.98 -3.16
N PHE A 85 5.10 7.56 -2.49
CA PHE A 85 4.91 8.78 -1.74
C PHE A 85 6.15 9.66 -1.74
N ARG A 86 5.95 10.95 -1.46
CA ARG A 86 7.04 11.88 -1.18
C ARG A 86 7.05 12.19 0.30
N THR A 87 8.22 12.06 0.90
CA THR A 87 8.49 12.45 2.28
C THR A 87 9.86 13.10 2.35
N ILE A 88 10.03 14.02 3.30
CA ILE A 88 11.33 14.58 3.67
C ILE A 88 11.93 13.89 4.90
N ARG A 89 11.21 12.94 5.49
CA ARG A 89 11.61 12.19 6.69
C ARG A 89 11.73 10.71 6.37
N THR A 90 12.61 10.02 7.09
CA THR A 90 12.62 8.56 7.17
C THR A 90 11.30 8.07 7.77
N VAL A 91 10.72 7.03 7.18
CA VAL A 91 9.52 6.34 7.66
C VAL A 91 9.94 5.05 8.35
N ILE A 92 9.35 4.78 9.51
CA ILE A 92 9.48 3.51 10.22
C ILE A 92 8.46 2.54 9.63
N TYR A 93 8.91 1.37 9.19
CA TYR A 93 8.04 0.37 8.59
C TYR A 93 7.73 -0.76 9.57
N LYS A 94 6.49 -1.24 9.57
CA LYS A 94 6.11 -2.51 10.21
C LYS A 94 5.72 -3.49 9.11
N LEU A 95 6.54 -4.53 8.94
CA LEU A 95 6.22 -5.62 8.02
C LEU A 95 5.22 -6.56 8.69
N PRO A 96 4.27 -7.11 7.94
CA PRO A 96 3.22 -7.93 8.52
C PRO A 96 3.68 -9.39 8.65
N HIS A 97 3.03 -10.17 9.51
CA HIS A 97 3.33 -11.60 9.69
C HIS A 97 3.11 -12.42 8.39
N SER A 98 3.75 -13.58 8.29
CA SER A 98 3.65 -14.46 7.09
C SER A 98 2.28 -15.09 6.88
N SER A 99 1.40 -15.09 7.88
CA SER A 99 0.04 -15.63 7.77
C SER A 99 -0.93 -14.73 6.99
N PHE A 100 -0.49 -13.56 6.54
CA PHE A 100 -1.29 -12.64 5.74
C PHE A 100 -1.17 -12.93 4.24
N ASN A 101 -2.17 -12.51 3.46
CA ASN A 101 -2.16 -12.69 1.99
C ASN A 101 -1.09 -11.81 1.32
N LEU A 102 -0.68 -10.72 1.99
CA LEU A 102 0.27 -9.76 1.45
C LEU A 102 1.65 -10.41 1.32
N SER A 103 2.04 -10.66 0.07
CA SER A 103 3.30 -11.34 -0.27
C SER A 103 4.24 -10.44 -1.06
N SER A 104 3.76 -9.30 -1.56
CA SER A 104 4.59 -8.35 -2.31
C SER A 104 4.31 -6.90 -1.95
N ILE A 105 5.37 -6.17 -1.63
CA ILE A 105 5.32 -4.74 -1.35
C ILE A 105 6.37 -4.04 -2.21
N SER A 106 5.96 -2.97 -2.89
CA SER A 106 6.86 -2.10 -3.64
C SER A 106 6.70 -0.66 -3.20
N ILE A 107 7.79 -0.03 -2.75
CA ILE A 107 7.78 1.30 -2.14
C ILE A 107 8.68 2.23 -2.96
N LEU A 108 8.18 3.43 -3.26
CA LEU A 108 8.95 4.51 -3.86
C LEU A 108 8.76 5.79 -3.03
N THR A 109 9.82 6.25 -2.36
CA THR A 109 9.76 7.36 -1.37
C THR A 109 10.42 8.68 -1.81
N GLY A 110 10.85 8.77 -3.07
CA GLY A 110 11.50 9.95 -3.61
C GLY A 110 12.97 10.09 -3.20
N LYS A 111 13.36 11.24 -2.64
CA LYS A 111 14.77 11.54 -2.30
C LYS A 111 15.27 10.73 -1.09
N GLN A 112 14.38 10.34 -0.19
CA GLN A 112 14.69 9.62 1.05
C GLN A 112 14.76 8.09 0.87
N TYR A 113 14.97 7.59 -0.35
CA TYR A 113 14.86 6.15 -0.63
C TYR A 113 15.92 5.30 0.07
N ILE A 114 17.13 5.82 0.28
CA ILE A 114 18.21 5.11 0.99
C ILE A 114 17.87 4.96 2.47
N ASP A 115 17.48 6.04 3.15
CA ASP A 115 17.15 5.99 4.56
C ASP A 115 15.90 5.12 4.82
N ASN A 116 14.92 5.20 3.93
CA ASN A 116 13.75 4.33 3.99
C ASN A 116 14.09 2.87 3.70
N TYR A 117 15.04 2.59 2.79
CA TYR A 117 15.54 1.23 2.55
C TYR A 117 16.20 0.68 3.80
N ASN A 118 17.09 1.44 4.44
CA ASN A 118 17.75 1.03 5.69
C ASN A 118 16.71 0.77 6.79
N SER A 119 15.72 1.66 6.94
CA SER A 119 14.67 1.49 7.95
C SER A 119 13.84 0.22 7.73
N ILE A 120 13.52 -0.16 6.48
CA ILE A 120 12.76 -1.39 6.23
C ILE A 120 13.63 -2.64 6.37
N CYS A 121 14.94 -2.54 6.11
CA CYS A 121 15.89 -3.61 6.38
C CYS A 121 15.98 -3.90 7.87
N GLU A 122 16.05 -2.86 8.72
CA GLU A 122 15.99 -3.03 10.18
C GLU A 122 14.67 -3.69 10.62
N ALA A 123 13.53 -3.25 10.08
CA ALA A 123 12.24 -3.90 10.34
C ALA A 123 12.24 -5.39 9.94
N SER A 124 12.84 -5.73 8.79
CA SER A 124 12.90 -7.11 8.30
C SER A 124 13.78 -8.03 9.14
N LYS A 125 14.78 -7.52 9.88
CA LYS A 125 15.59 -8.35 10.79
C LYS A 125 14.76 -8.99 11.91
N SER A 126 13.69 -8.31 12.33
CA SER A 126 12.76 -8.84 13.33
C SER A 126 11.71 -9.80 12.75
N SER A 127 11.61 -9.85 11.42
CA SER A 127 10.62 -10.62 10.69
C SER A 127 11.33 -11.50 9.65
N ASN A 128 11.71 -12.72 10.06
CA ASN A 128 12.45 -13.67 9.24
C ASN A 128 11.81 -14.04 7.89
N ASN A 129 10.56 -13.63 7.66
CA ASN A 129 9.75 -14.07 6.53
C ASN A 129 9.70 -13.05 5.38
N TRP A 130 10.54 -12.01 5.39
CA TRP A 130 10.56 -10.99 4.32
C TRP A 130 11.96 -10.77 3.76
N ARG A 131 12.09 -10.86 2.43
CA ARG A 131 13.30 -10.42 1.70
C ARG A 131 13.10 -9.01 1.20
N VAL A 132 14.03 -8.13 1.54
CA VAL A 132 14.05 -6.74 1.09
C VAL A 132 15.18 -6.56 0.07
N LYS A 133 14.89 -5.89 -1.05
CA LYS A 133 15.86 -5.52 -2.09
C LYS A 133 15.67 -4.08 -2.50
N LEU A 134 16.77 -3.42 -2.88
CA LEU A 134 16.75 -2.11 -3.50
C LEU A 134 16.99 -2.25 -5.01
N LEU A 135 16.02 -1.82 -5.82
CA LEU A 135 16.08 -1.84 -7.28
C LEU A 135 16.04 -0.40 -7.80
N GLY A 136 17.21 0.20 -8.03
CA GLY A 136 17.31 1.63 -8.29
C GLY A 136 16.84 2.45 -7.08
N LYS A 137 15.77 3.22 -7.22
CA LYS A 137 15.14 3.99 -6.12
C LYS A 137 13.92 3.30 -5.51
N ARG A 138 13.59 2.10 -5.97
CA ARG A 138 12.41 1.34 -5.54
C ARG A 138 12.83 0.27 -4.55
N ILE A 139 12.20 0.26 -3.40
CA ILE A 139 12.35 -0.79 -2.40
C ILE A 139 11.33 -1.88 -2.75
N SER A 140 11.77 -3.12 -2.81
CA SER A 140 10.91 -4.27 -3.06
C SER A 140 11.02 -5.26 -1.92
N CYS A 141 9.89 -5.63 -1.32
CA CYS A 141 9.79 -6.63 -0.28
C CYS A 141 8.95 -7.80 -0.79
N TYR A 142 9.40 -9.02 -0.51
CA TYR A 142 8.68 -10.24 -0.86
C TYR A 142 8.64 -11.18 0.33
N SER A 143 7.49 -11.79 0.59
CA SER A 143 7.41 -12.84 1.60
C SER A 143 8.23 -14.05 1.17
N ILE A 144 8.92 -14.66 2.13
CA ILE A 144 9.54 -15.97 1.99
C ILE A 144 8.49 -16.93 2.53
N ASN A 145 7.79 -17.61 1.64
CA ASN A 145 6.97 -18.74 2.04
C ASN A 145 7.94 -19.92 2.13
N GLU A 146 8.14 -20.44 3.35
CA GLU A 146 8.75 -21.76 3.55
C GLU A 146 7.81 -22.86 3.04
#